data_AF-A0A4Y7TEC2-F1
#
_entry.id   AF-A0A4Y7TEC2-F1
#
_cell.length_a   1.000
_cell.length_b   1.000
_cell.length_c   1.000
_cell.angle_alpha   90.00
_cell.angle_beta   90.00
_cell.angle_gamma   90.00
#
_symmetry.space_group_name_H-M   'P 1'
#
loop_
_entity.id
_entity.type
_entity.pdbx_description
1 polymer ?
#
loop_
_entity_poly.entity_id
_entity_poly.type
_entity_poly.pdbx_seq_one_letter_code
_entity_poly.pdbx_strand_id
1 'polypeptide(L)'
;MSWATPLPPPPREWFPSLEVVRIDSGNLRGATAHLQYLPPSNRVRTFEYRSNPIFSSGEAKDLIKTLGDHFNPLYLQTLRMRDISFEPTNRALEDIDLTPLLAFRRLEKIILAFFGGTKGTPKTLSSIPTAWPKLRHLNLRPTNESPSTPDIDHTHLLELAANLPHLRTLRLTFDATEMSVVPATHSLSCTLLWMARLSAIRRV
;
A
#
# COMPACT_ATOMS: atom_id res chain seq x y z
N MET A 1 39.10 -3.40 11.94
CA MET A 1 37.80 -3.36 11.22
C MET A 1 38.08 -3.73 9.78
N SER A 2 37.84 -4.97 9.36
CA SER A 2 37.99 -5.37 7.96
C SER A 2 36.75 -4.95 7.19
N TRP A 3 36.96 -4.32 6.04
CA TRP A 3 35.89 -3.99 5.10
C TRP A 3 35.61 -5.27 4.33
N ALA A 4 34.40 -5.81 4.46
CA ALA A 4 33.99 -6.99 3.71
C ALA A 4 34.08 -6.67 2.21
N THR A 5 34.73 -7.55 1.45
CA THR A 5 34.82 -7.45 0.00
C THR A 5 33.41 -7.40 -0.59
N PRO A 6 33.08 -6.42 -1.47
CA PRO A 6 31.77 -6.38 -2.11
C PRO A 6 31.55 -7.69 -2.87
N LEU A 7 30.40 -8.33 -2.62
CA LEU A 7 30.04 -9.57 -3.30
C LEU A 7 29.93 -9.31 -4.81
N PRO A 8 30.39 -10.24 -5.67
CA PRO A 8 30.23 -10.10 -7.12
C PRO A 8 28.74 -9.97 -7.47
N PRO A 9 28.40 -9.22 -8.54
CA PRO A 9 27.02 -9.05 -8.96
C PRO A 9 26.41 -10.42 -9.29
N PRO A 10 25.16 -10.67 -8.90
CA PRO A 10 24.51 -11.94 -9.14
C PRO A 10 24.37 -12.18 -10.65
N PRO A 11 24.60 -13.39 -11.15
CA PRO A 11 24.27 -13.79 -12.51
C PRO A 11 22.86 -13.36 -12.90
N ARG A 12 22.70 -12.89 -14.15
CA ARG A 12 21.44 -12.34 -14.68
C ARG A 12 20.26 -13.32 -14.67
N GLU A 13 20.53 -14.61 -14.44
CA GLU A 13 19.57 -15.71 -14.47
C GLU A 13 19.31 -16.32 -13.09
N TRP A 14 19.76 -15.70 -12.01
CA TRP A 14 19.44 -16.23 -10.69
C TRP A 14 17.94 -16.14 -10.40
N PHE A 15 17.37 -17.30 -10.08
CA PHE A 15 15.97 -17.52 -9.73
C PHE A 15 14.95 -17.26 -10.86
N PRO A 16 15.02 -17.97 -12.00
CA PRO A 16 14.12 -17.74 -13.15
C PRO A 16 12.64 -18.05 -12.85
N SER A 17 12.38 -18.80 -11.77
CA SER A 17 11.04 -19.20 -11.31
C SER A 17 10.60 -18.47 -10.04
N LEU A 18 11.34 -17.44 -9.58
CA LEU A 18 10.97 -16.71 -8.36
C LEU A 18 9.77 -15.80 -8.62
N GLU A 19 8.61 -16.21 -8.07
CA GLU A 19 7.38 -15.44 -8.17
C GLU A 19 6.96 -14.77 -6.84
N VAL A 20 7.52 -15.21 -5.72
CA VAL A 20 7.14 -14.75 -4.39
C VAL A 20 8.38 -14.41 -3.58
N VAL A 21 8.45 -13.17 -3.10
CA VAL A 21 9.45 -12.72 -2.13
C VAL A 21 8.71 -12.38 -0.84
N ARG A 22 8.95 -13.17 0.20
CA ARG A 22 8.48 -12.89 1.55
C ARG A 22 9.68 -12.69 2.45
N ILE A 23 9.66 -11.58 3.18
CA ILE A 23 10.69 -11.24 4.16
C ILE A 23 10.02 -10.96 5.49
N ASP A 24 10.34 -11.79 6.48
CA ASP A 24 9.96 -11.61 7.87
C ASP A 24 11.23 -11.17 8.63
N SER A 25 11.35 -9.88 8.97
CA SER A 25 12.57 -9.35 9.58
C SER A 25 12.29 -8.12 10.46
N GLY A 26 13.07 -7.96 11.52
CA GLY A 26 13.12 -6.73 12.31
C GLY A 26 14.02 -5.64 11.71
N ASN A 27 14.76 -5.96 10.64
CA ASN A 27 15.71 -5.05 10.01
C ASN A 27 15.30 -4.77 8.55
N LEU A 28 14.47 -3.73 8.36
CA LEU A 28 13.96 -3.37 7.05
C LEU A 28 15.08 -2.93 6.09
N ARG A 29 16.10 -2.20 6.59
CA ARG A 29 17.26 -1.81 5.77
C ARG A 29 18.01 -3.01 5.20
N GLY A 30 18.22 -4.03 6.05
CA GLY A 30 18.81 -5.30 5.63
C GLY A 30 17.96 -5.95 4.54
N ALA A 31 16.65 -6.06 4.75
CA ALA A 31 15.73 -6.59 3.75
C ALA A 31 15.81 -5.83 2.41
N THR A 32 15.78 -4.51 2.45
CA THR A 32 15.91 -3.63 1.29
C THR A 32 17.21 -3.87 0.53
N ALA A 33 18.34 -4.02 1.23
CA ALA A 33 19.63 -4.32 0.61
C ALA A 33 19.62 -5.65 -0.15
N HIS A 34 18.90 -6.67 0.34
CA HIS A 34 18.82 -7.97 -0.34
C HIS A 34 18.02 -7.89 -1.65
N LEU A 35 17.02 -6.99 -1.73
CA LEU A 35 16.22 -6.82 -2.94
C LEU A 35 17.02 -6.26 -4.11
N GLN A 36 18.12 -5.55 -3.84
CA GLN A 36 19.01 -5.00 -4.87
C GLN A 36 19.74 -6.09 -5.67
N TYR A 37 19.82 -7.31 -5.12
CA TYR A 37 20.41 -8.47 -5.78
C TYR A 37 19.42 -9.22 -6.70
N LEU A 38 18.14 -8.80 -6.76
CA LEU A 38 17.22 -9.37 -7.73
C LEU A 38 17.60 -8.92 -9.15
N PRO A 39 17.68 -9.84 -10.13
CA PRO A 39 17.95 -9.45 -11.50
C PRO A 39 16.78 -8.60 -12.03
N PRO A 40 17.02 -7.60 -12.90
CA PRO A 40 15.94 -6.78 -13.47
C PRO A 40 14.88 -7.58 -14.25
N SER A 41 15.23 -8.78 -14.71
CA SER A 41 14.36 -9.74 -15.40
C SER A 41 13.47 -10.57 -14.46
N ASN A 42 13.50 -10.30 -13.14
CA ASN A 42 12.73 -11.07 -12.17
C ASN A 42 11.22 -11.09 -12.51
N ARG A 43 10.55 -12.16 -12.09
CA ARG A 43 9.11 -12.39 -12.34
C ARG A 43 8.31 -12.35 -11.04
N VAL A 44 8.78 -11.59 -10.05
CA VAL A 44 8.14 -11.53 -8.74
C VAL A 44 6.74 -10.94 -8.88
N ARG A 45 5.74 -11.75 -8.54
CA ARG A 45 4.31 -11.39 -8.54
C ARG A 45 3.85 -10.91 -7.18
N THR A 46 4.44 -11.45 -6.12
CA THR A 46 4.08 -11.11 -4.74
C THR A 46 5.30 -10.68 -3.96
N PHE A 47 5.25 -9.47 -3.44
CA PHE A 47 6.16 -9.00 -2.41
C PHE A 47 5.41 -8.84 -1.09
N GLU A 48 5.95 -9.45 -0.04
CA GLU A 48 5.42 -9.35 1.31
C GLU A 48 6.55 -9.08 2.30
N TYR A 49 6.46 -7.95 2.98
CA TYR A 49 7.32 -7.62 4.12
C TYR A 49 6.49 -7.63 5.39
N ARG A 50 6.97 -8.33 6.40
CA ARG A 50 6.43 -8.30 7.76
C ARG A 50 7.55 -7.98 8.73
N SER A 51 7.30 -7.05 9.65
CA SER A 51 8.26 -6.72 10.68
C SER A 51 7.73 -6.87 12.09
N ASN A 52 8.69 -7.16 12.96
CA ASN A 52 8.63 -6.95 14.39
C ASN A 52 10.10 -6.67 14.83
N PRO A 53 10.50 -5.44 15.18
CA PRO A 53 9.68 -4.28 15.61
C PRO A 53 9.14 -3.38 14.47
N ILE A 54 8.58 -2.22 14.85
CA ILE A 54 8.14 -1.12 13.96
C ILE A 54 9.31 -0.59 13.14
N PHE A 55 9.09 -0.31 11.85
CA PHE A 55 10.02 0.46 11.01
C PHE A 55 9.55 1.91 10.84
N SER A 56 10.50 2.79 10.52
CA SER A 56 10.23 4.21 10.26
C SER A 56 9.63 4.45 8.87
N SER A 57 8.95 5.60 8.73
CA SER A 57 8.52 6.17 7.44
C SER A 57 9.65 6.26 6.43
N GLY A 58 10.86 6.65 6.87
CA GLY A 58 12.06 6.71 6.03
C GLY A 58 12.44 5.34 5.46
N GLU A 59 12.46 4.30 6.28
CA GLU A 59 12.76 2.94 5.80
C GLU A 59 11.67 2.40 4.86
N ALA A 60 10.41 2.76 5.11
CA ALA A 60 9.31 2.42 4.20
C ALA A 60 9.48 3.09 2.83
N LYS A 61 9.86 4.38 2.81
CA LYS A 61 10.17 5.14 1.58
C LYS A 61 11.33 4.50 0.83
N ASP A 62 12.42 4.15 1.52
CA ASP A 62 13.58 3.49 0.93
C ASP A 62 13.21 2.12 0.31
N LEU A 63 12.36 1.35 1.00
CA LEU A 63 11.87 0.09 0.47
C LEU A 63 11.01 0.30 -0.78
N ILE A 64 10.03 1.22 -0.75
CA ILE A 64 9.16 1.52 -1.89
C ILE A 64 9.97 1.97 -3.11
N LYS A 65 10.96 2.84 -2.89
CA LYS A 65 11.90 3.25 -3.93
C LYS A 65 12.66 2.05 -4.50
N THR A 66 13.21 1.20 -3.64
CA THR A 66 13.95 0.00 -4.05
C THR A 66 13.08 -0.98 -4.84
N LEU A 67 11.80 -1.14 -4.48
CA LEU A 67 10.86 -1.92 -5.27
C LEU A 67 10.70 -1.32 -6.68
N GLY A 68 10.49 -0.01 -6.79
CA GLY A 68 10.40 0.68 -8.08
C GLY A 68 11.65 0.53 -8.95
N ASP A 69 12.84 0.54 -8.34
CA ASP A 69 14.12 0.47 -9.04
C ASP A 69 14.50 -0.95 -9.48
N HIS A 70 14.15 -1.99 -8.70
CA HIS A 70 14.66 -3.35 -8.89
C HIS A 70 13.61 -4.40 -9.30
N PHE A 71 12.32 -4.15 -9.08
CA PHE A 71 11.29 -5.11 -9.48
C PHE A 71 10.87 -4.89 -10.92
N ASN A 72 10.59 -5.98 -11.63
CA ASN A 72 10.07 -5.87 -12.98
C ASN A 72 8.60 -5.38 -12.94
N PRO A 73 8.28 -4.22 -13.55
CA PRO A 73 6.96 -3.61 -13.47
C PRO A 73 5.84 -4.44 -14.11
N LEU A 74 6.19 -5.41 -14.97
CA LEU A 74 5.24 -6.22 -15.71
C LEU A 74 4.64 -7.38 -14.90
N TYR A 75 5.21 -7.72 -13.74
CA TYR A 75 4.84 -8.95 -13.02
C TYR A 75 4.23 -8.72 -11.64
N LEU A 76 4.58 -7.64 -10.93
CA LEU A 76 4.10 -7.42 -9.57
C LEU A 76 2.57 -7.23 -9.54
N GLN A 77 1.90 -8.08 -8.77
CA GLN A 77 0.43 -8.10 -8.60
C GLN A 77 0.02 -7.84 -7.16
N THR A 78 0.84 -8.24 -6.20
CA THR A 78 0.55 -8.09 -4.77
C THR A 78 1.73 -7.43 -4.07
N LEU A 79 1.44 -6.31 -3.40
CA LEU A 79 2.35 -5.62 -2.50
C LEU A 79 1.74 -5.62 -1.10
N ARG A 80 2.47 -6.16 -0.12
CA ARG A 80 2.10 -6.13 1.29
C ARG A 80 3.27 -5.68 2.14
N MET A 81 3.07 -4.64 2.92
CA MET A 81 3.99 -4.17 3.94
C MET A 81 3.19 -4.03 5.23
N ARG A 82 3.61 -4.76 6.28
CA ARG A 82 2.95 -4.73 7.58
C ARG A 82 3.96 -4.71 8.70
N ASP A 83 3.70 -3.90 9.72
CA ASP A 83 4.23 -4.15 11.05
C ASP A 83 3.17 -4.86 11.91
N ILE A 84 3.63 -5.59 12.92
CA ILE A 84 2.76 -6.37 13.82
C ILE A 84 2.72 -5.70 15.21
N SER A 85 3.30 -4.51 15.36
CA SER A 85 3.33 -3.83 16.66
C SER A 85 1.99 -3.16 16.96
N PHE A 86 1.57 -3.26 18.23
CA PHE A 86 0.36 -2.64 18.76
C PHE A 86 0.66 -1.44 19.66
N GLU A 87 1.93 -1.02 19.76
CA GLU A 87 2.31 0.04 20.68
C GLU A 87 1.74 1.39 20.20
N PRO A 88 0.93 2.09 21.03
CA PRO A 88 0.41 3.39 20.69
C PRO A 88 1.54 4.42 20.73
N THR A 89 2.00 4.86 19.56
CA THR A 89 2.99 5.94 19.45
C THR A 89 2.39 7.20 18.85
N ASN A 90 2.63 8.34 19.52
CA ASN A 90 2.15 9.67 19.12
C ASN A 90 3.01 10.30 18.03
N ARG A 91 3.29 9.56 16.94
CA ARG A 91 4.00 10.14 15.78
C ARG A 91 3.01 10.58 14.72
N ALA A 92 3.28 11.74 14.13
CA ALA A 92 2.55 12.23 12.97
C ALA A 92 2.68 11.23 11.81
N LEU A 93 1.63 11.11 11.01
CA LEU A 93 1.70 10.37 9.76
C LEU A 93 2.57 11.16 8.78
N GLU A 94 3.38 10.44 8.02
CA GLU A 94 4.12 11.03 6.92
C GLU A 94 3.46 10.67 5.59
N ASP A 95 3.52 11.60 4.64
CA ASP A 95 3.22 11.26 3.27
C ASP A 95 4.34 10.36 2.73
N ILE A 96 3.94 9.25 2.13
CA ILE A 96 4.83 8.29 1.51
C ILE A 96 4.59 8.36 0.03
N ASP A 97 5.63 8.76 -0.69
CA ASP A 97 5.58 8.86 -2.14
C ASP A 97 5.36 7.49 -2.76
N LEU A 98 4.17 7.28 -3.32
CA LEU A 98 3.81 6.06 -4.06
C LEU A 98 4.19 6.16 -5.54
N THR A 99 4.81 7.25 -6.00
CA THR A 99 5.25 7.43 -7.39
C THR A 99 6.08 6.26 -7.93
N PRO A 100 7.04 5.68 -7.16
CA PRO A 100 7.80 4.52 -7.63
C PRO A 100 6.92 3.30 -7.95
N LEU A 101 5.71 3.23 -7.40
CA LEU A 101 4.78 2.12 -7.60
C LEU A 101 3.82 2.31 -8.78
N LEU A 102 3.76 3.51 -9.38
CA LEU A 102 2.79 3.80 -10.46
C LEU A 102 3.11 3.02 -11.75
N ALA A 103 4.34 2.52 -11.91
CA ALA A 103 4.74 1.70 -13.05
C ALA A 103 4.13 0.28 -13.04
N PHE A 104 3.73 -0.26 -11.88
CA PHE A 104 3.23 -1.63 -11.75
C PHE A 104 1.75 -1.74 -12.15
N ARG A 105 1.45 -1.65 -13.44
CA ARG A 105 0.07 -1.66 -14.00
C ARG A 105 -0.74 -2.93 -13.68
N ARG A 106 -0.08 -4.01 -13.23
CA ARG A 106 -0.71 -5.28 -12.87
C ARG A 106 -1.04 -5.42 -11.38
N LEU A 107 -0.80 -4.40 -10.56
CA LEU A 107 -1.16 -4.44 -9.14
C LEU A 107 -2.67 -4.67 -8.96
N GLU A 108 -3.02 -5.74 -8.26
CA GLU A 108 -4.37 -6.10 -7.86
C GLU A 108 -4.59 -5.88 -6.35
N LYS A 109 -3.51 -5.90 -5.57
CA LYS A 109 -3.58 -5.82 -4.12
C LYS A 109 -2.43 -5.02 -3.54
N ILE A 110 -2.77 -3.94 -2.85
CA ILE A 110 -1.84 -3.09 -2.12
C ILE A 110 -2.31 -3.01 -0.67
N ILE A 111 -1.43 -3.42 0.25
CA ILE A 111 -1.64 -3.29 1.68
C ILE A 111 -0.38 -2.65 2.28
N LEU A 112 -0.49 -1.38 2.63
CA LEU A 112 0.53 -0.60 3.32
C LEU A 112 -0.04 -0.28 4.70
N ALA A 113 0.07 -1.24 5.61
CA ALA A 113 -0.49 -1.17 6.96
C ALA A 113 0.64 -1.25 7.97
N PHE A 114 1.30 -0.12 8.18
CA PHE A 114 2.40 0.03 9.11
C PHE A 114 2.30 1.36 9.85
N PHE A 115 3.11 1.53 10.87
CA PHE A 115 3.19 2.69 11.72
C PHE A 115 3.67 3.93 10.95
N GLY A 116 2.99 5.06 11.14
CA GLY A 116 3.18 6.26 10.32
C GLY A 116 2.43 6.20 8.99
N GLY A 117 2.05 5.00 8.53
CA GLY A 117 1.20 4.72 7.38
C GLY A 117 1.57 5.47 6.11
N THR A 118 0.62 5.55 5.20
CA THR A 118 0.71 6.43 4.02
C THR A 118 -0.44 7.41 4.08
N LYS A 119 -0.16 8.71 4.09
CA LYS A 119 -1.20 9.73 3.97
C LYS A 119 -1.84 9.62 2.58
N GLY A 120 -3.08 9.10 2.50
CA GLY A 120 -3.83 9.15 1.26
C GLY A 120 -4.19 10.60 0.96
N THR A 121 -3.48 11.25 0.05
CA THR A 121 -3.81 12.62 -0.39
C THR A 121 -4.72 12.59 -1.62
N PRO A 122 -5.49 13.66 -1.91
CA PRO A 122 -6.28 13.75 -3.15
C PRO A 122 -5.45 13.52 -4.42
N LYS A 123 -4.23 14.06 -4.45
CA LYS A 123 -3.28 13.88 -5.55
C LYS A 123 -2.88 12.41 -5.72
N THR A 124 -2.58 11.72 -4.62
CA THR A 124 -2.24 10.29 -4.68
C THR A 124 -3.46 9.49 -5.15
N LEU A 125 -4.65 9.72 -4.57
CA LEU A 125 -5.86 8.98 -4.92
C LEU A 125 -6.29 9.15 -6.39
N SER A 126 -6.21 10.36 -6.95
CA SER A 126 -6.56 10.62 -8.36
C SER A 126 -5.65 9.89 -9.36
N SER A 127 -4.40 9.59 -8.97
CA SER A 127 -3.47 8.83 -9.82
C SER A 127 -3.75 7.32 -9.84
N ILE A 128 -4.40 6.79 -8.80
CA ILE A 128 -4.57 5.34 -8.59
C ILE A 128 -5.34 4.66 -9.72
N PRO A 129 -6.51 5.14 -10.18
CA PRO A 129 -7.29 4.43 -11.19
C PRO A 129 -6.53 4.26 -12.50
N THR A 130 -5.79 5.30 -12.89
CA THR A 130 -4.94 5.26 -14.08
C THR A 130 -3.78 4.29 -13.87
N ALA A 131 -3.06 4.40 -12.75
CA ALA A 131 -1.89 3.58 -12.47
C ALA A 131 -2.21 2.09 -12.29
N TRP A 132 -3.28 1.74 -11.57
CA TRP A 132 -3.60 0.37 -11.18
C TRP A 132 -5.05 0.01 -11.54
N PRO A 133 -5.38 -0.08 -12.84
CA PRO A 133 -6.77 -0.30 -13.29
C PRO A 133 -7.34 -1.68 -12.88
N LYS A 134 -6.47 -2.62 -12.47
CA LYS A 134 -6.85 -3.97 -12.00
C LYS A 134 -6.96 -4.06 -10.48
N LEU A 135 -6.84 -2.95 -9.76
CA LEU A 135 -6.82 -2.94 -8.30
C LEU A 135 -8.14 -3.48 -7.73
N ARG A 136 -8.02 -4.49 -6.86
CA ARG A 136 -9.12 -5.15 -6.16
C ARG A 136 -9.12 -4.84 -4.68
N HIS A 137 -7.93 -4.64 -4.09
CA HIS A 137 -7.78 -4.39 -2.67
C HIS A 137 -6.79 -3.24 -2.46
N LEU A 138 -7.28 -2.16 -1.87
CA LEU A 138 -6.47 -1.03 -1.43
C LEU A 138 -6.63 -0.88 0.08
N ASN A 139 -5.52 -1.01 0.81
CA ASN A 139 -5.44 -0.68 2.22
C ASN A 139 -4.26 0.23 2.47
N LEU A 140 -4.54 1.50 2.74
CA LEU A 140 -3.57 2.51 3.15
C LEU A 140 -3.84 2.99 4.58
N ARG A 141 -4.74 2.31 5.31
CA ARG A 141 -5.04 2.67 6.69
C ARG A 141 -3.79 2.41 7.56
N PRO A 142 -3.27 3.42 8.27
CA PRO A 142 -2.19 3.22 9.23
C PRO A 142 -2.59 2.24 10.34
N THR A 143 -1.61 1.56 10.93
CA THR A 143 -1.87 0.67 12.08
C THR A 143 -2.37 1.47 13.30
N ASN A 144 -1.90 2.71 13.46
CA ASN A 144 -2.29 3.63 14.52
C ASN A 144 -3.17 4.78 13.98
N GLU A 145 -4.07 5.28 14.82
CA GLU A 145 -4.84 6.49 14.50
C GLU A 145 -3.97 7.72 14.65
N SER A 146 -4.13 8.66 13.72
CA SER A 146 -3.46 9.96 13.80
C SER A 146 -4.43 10.99 14.36
N PRO A 147 -3.96 11.91 15.22
CA PRO A 147 -4.79 13.02 15.67
C PRO A 147 -5.06 14.06 14.56
N SER A 148 -4.34 14.01 13.43
CA SER A 148 -4.57 14.93 12.33
C SER A 148 -5.80 14.56 11.51
N THR A 149 -6.63 15.54 11.18
CA THR A 149 -7.71 15.39 10.21
C THR A 149 -7.15 14.95 8.85
N PRO A 150 -7.70 13.92 8.21
CA PRO A 150 -7.29 13.50 6.87
C PRO A 150 -7.56 14.57 5.80
N ASP A 151 -6.72 14.65 4.77
CA ASP A 151 -6.90 15.60 3.65
C ASP A 151 -7.92 15.11 2.60
N ILE A 152 -8.44 13.90 2.77
CA ILE A 152 -9.42 13.29 1.86
C ILE A 152 -10.76 13.22 2.57
N ASP A 153 -11.83 13.52 1.84
CA ASP A 153 -13.21 13.38 2.29
C ASP A 153 -13.89 12.19 1.59
N HIS A 154 -15.20 12.05 1.81
CA HIS A 154 -16.02 11.00 1.19
C HIS A 154 -16.13 11.11 -0.34
N THR A 155 -16.02 12.31 -0.94
CA THR A 155 -16.14 12.51 -2.40
C THR A 155 -14.98 11.84 -3.14
N HIS A 156 -13.77 11.94 -2.60
CA HIS A 156 -12.57 11.29 -3.13
C HIS A 156 -12.70 9.76 -3.15
N LEU A 157 -13.37 9.19 -2.13
CA LEU A 157 -13.62 7.74 -2.08
C LEU A 157 -14.61 7.29 -3.15
N LEU A 158 -15.64 8.10 -3.41
CA LEU A 158 -16.63 7.83 -4.44
C LEU A 158 -16.02 7.91 -5.84
N GLU A 159 -15.19 8.92 -6.10
CA GLU A 159 -14.46 9.06 -7.35
C GLU A 159 -13.52 7.87 -7.58
N LEU A 160 -12.76 7.48 -6.55
CA LEU A 160 -11.87 6.32 -6.61
C LEU A 160 -12.66 5.03 -6.93
N ALA A 161 -13.81 4.81 -6.28
CA ALA A 161 -14.65 3.63 -6.49
C ALA A 161 -15.30 3.62 -7.89
N ALA A 162 -15.73 4.78 -8.40
CA ALA A 162 -16.31 4.90 -9.73
C ALA A 162 -15.30 4.56 -10.84
N ASN A 163 -14.02 4.91 -10.65
CA ASN A 163 -12.96 4.68 -11.63
C ASN A 163 -12.24 3.32 -11.49
N LEU A 164 -12.58 2.51 -10.47
CA LEU A 164 -11.98 1.19 -10.24
C LEU A 164 -13.07 0.09 -10.20
N PRO A 165 -13.53 -0.42 -11.36
CA PRO A 165 -14.68 -1.33 -11.43
C PRO A 165 -14.45 -2.66 -10.67
N HIS A 166 -13.18 -3.07 -10.56
CA HIS A 166 -12.79 -4.31 -9.87
C HIS A 166 -12.51 -4.14 -8.38
N LEU A 167 -12.63 -2.93 -7.82
CA LEU A 167 -12.37 -2.69 -6.40
C LEU A 167 -13.38 -3.48 -5.55
N ARG A 168 -12.86 -4.24 -4.58
CA ARG A 168 -13.64 -5.07 -3.64
C ARG A 168 -13.40 -4.67 -2.19
N THR A 169 -12.23 -4.11 -1.89
CA THR A 169 -11.88 -3.68 -0.54
C THR A 169 -11.16 -2.36 -0.61
N LEU A 170 -11.69 -1.39 0.13
CA LEU A 170 -11.11 -0.08 0.35
C LEU A 170 -10.96 0.15 1.85
N ARG A 171 -9.75 0.47 2.29
CA ARG A 171 -9.44 0.81 3.68
C ARG A 171 -8.56 2.05 3.69
N LEU A 172 -9.17 3.19 3.97
CA LEU A 172 -8.57 4.51 4.03
C LEU A 172 -9.14 5.26 5.25
N THR A 173 -8.39 6.22 5.77
CA THR A 173 -8.89 7.19 6.75
C THR A 173 -9.29 8.46 6.00
N PHE A 174 -10.49 8.98 6.23
CA PHE A 174 -11.02 10.16 5.56
C PHE A 174 -11.76 11.07 6.55
N ASP A 175 -11.85 12.36 6.22
CA ASP A 175 -12.63 13.34 6.96
C ASP A 175 -14.13 13.14 6.68
N ALA A 176 -14.88 12.89 7.76
CA ALA A 176 -16.31 12.68 7.74
C ALA A 176 -17.10 13.85 8.38
N THR A 177 -16.45 14.96 8.72
CA THR A 177 -17.09 16.11 9.37
C THR A 177 -18.22 16.74 8.54
N GLU A 178 -18.09 16.73 7.22
CA GLU A 178 -19.09 17.25 6.28
C GLU A 178 -20.20 16.24 5.95
N MET A 179 -20.12 15.02 6.47
CA MET A 179 -21.20 14.06 6.26
C MET A 179 -22.37 14.44 7.17
N SER A 180 -23.45 14.95 6.57
CA SER A 180 -24.70 15.15 7.29
C SER A 180 -25.14 13.81 7.88
N VAL A 181 -25.01 13.67 9.19
CA VAL A 181 -25.54 12.52 9.92
C VAL A 181 -27.05 12.63 9.78
N VAL A 182 -27.62 11.88 8.85
CA VAL A 182 -29.07 11.68 8.82
C VAL A 182 -29.39 11.03 10.16
N PRO A 183 -30.11 11.70 11.08
CA PRO A 183 -30.42 11.11 12.37
C PRO A 183 -31.11 9.79 12.11
N ALA A 184 -30.59 8.73 12.70
CA ALA A 184 -31.06 7.36 12.50
C ALA A 184 -32.45 7.19 13.12
N THR A 185 -33.47 7.78 12.52
CA THR A 185 -34.88 7.51 12.82
C THR A 185 -35.23 6.19 12.13
N HIS A 186 -35.01 5.10 12.87
CA HIS A 186 -35.39 3.73 12.52
C HIS A 186 -34.66 3.13 11.30
N SER A 187 -33.53 2.45 11.52
CA SER A 187 -33.24 1.14 10.88
C SER A 187 -31.78 0.74 11.09
N LEU A 188 -31.60 -0.56 11.29
CA LEU A 188 -30.36 -1.28 11.50
C LEU A 188 -29.31 -0.97 10.41
N SER A 189 -28.06 -0.79 10.86
CA SER A 189 -26.81 -0.96 10.09
C SER A 189 -26.45 0.16 9.08
N CYS A 190 -25.71 1.17 9.57
CA CYS A 190 -24.90 2.07 8.72
C CYS A 190 -23.92 1.32 7.80
N THR A 191 -23.58 0.07 8.12
CA THR A 191 -22.71 -0.77 7.29
C THR A 191 -23.42 -1.26 6.02
N LEU A 192 -24.75 -1.47 6.06
CA LEU A 192 -25.53 -1.95 4.91
C LEU A 192 -25.83 -0.85 3.88
N LEU A 193 -26.03 0.41 4.31
CA LEU A 193 -26.35 1.50 3.38
C LEU A 193 -25.16 1.86 2.46
N TRP A 194 -23.92 1.80 2.97
CA TRP A 194 -22.71 2.00 2.17
C TRP A 194 -22.48 0.86 1.16
N MET A 195 -22.75 -0.39 1.53
CA MET A 195 -22.65 -1.51 0.58
C MET A 195 -23.72 -1.43 -0.52
N ALA A 196 -24.94 -0.99 -0.18
CA ALA A 196 -26.03 -0.85 -1.14
C ALA A 196 -25.75 0.24 -2.20
N ARG A 197 -25.24 1.42 -1.80
CA ARG A 197 -24.89 2.50 -2.75
C ARG A 197 -23.74 2.12 -3.68
N LEU A 198 -22.73 1.41 -3.20
CA LEU A 198 -21.64 0.89 -4.06
C LEU A 198 -22.13 -0.18 -5.05
N SER A 199 -23.15 -0.96 -4.68
CA SER A 199 -23.77 -1.93 -5.60
C SER A 199 -24.67 -1.29 -6.66
N ALA A 200 -25.26 -0.12 -6.36
CA ALA A 200 -26.09 0.63 -7.31
C ALA A 200 -25.25 1.32 -8.40
N ILE A 201 -24.05 1.80 -8.06
CA ILE A 201 -23.08 2.35 -9.03
C ILE A 201 -22.60 1.27 -10.03
N ARG A 202 -22.68 -0.01 -9.67
CA ARG A 202 -22.31 -1.15 -10.54
C ARG A 202 -23.36 -1.58 -11.58
N ARG A 203 -24.52 -0.91 -11.65
CA ARG A 203 -25.63 -1.30 -12.55
C ARG A 203 -25.90 -0.32 -13.72
N VAL A 204 -24.91 0.48 -14.11
CA VAL A 204 -24.97 1.29 -15.34
C VAL A 204 -23.90 0.81 -16.30
#